data_AF-A0A1M3KQV7-F1
#
_entry.id   AF-A0A1M3KQV7-F1
#
_cell.length_a   1.000
_cell.length_b   1.000
_cell.length_c   1.000
_cell.angle_alpha   90.00
_cell.angle_beta   90.00
_cell.angle_gamma   90.00
#
_symmetry.space_group_name_H-M   'P 1'
#
loop_
_entity.id
_entity.type
_entity.pdbx_description
1 polymer ?
#
loop_
_entity_poly.entity_id
_entity_poly.type
_entity_poly.pdbx_seq_one_letter_code
_entity_poly.pdbx_strand_id
1 'polypeptide(L)' 'MTKDEAFREALRRWHQLPEEERQTITHAQVFAAGLAEQLDFRTMGNERKVIEAWLVRDLAQTRQAAE' A
#
# COMPACT_ATOMS: atom_id res chain seq x y z
N MET A 1 11.58 -9.53 -6.21
CA MET A 1 11.19 -9.90 -4.82
C MET A 1 9.95 -10.79 -4.81
N THR A 2 9.62 -11.48 -3.72
CA THR A 2 8.35 -12.22 -3.59
C THR A 2 7.19 -11.28 -3.28
N LYS A 3 5.95 -11.72 -3.55
CA LYS A 3 4.74 -10.95 -3.24
C LYS A 3 4.60 -10.64 -1.75
N ASP A 4 5.04 -11.56 -0.88
CA ASP A 4 4.99 -11.39 0.57
C ASP A 4 6.01 -10.33 1.05
N GLU A 5 7.22 -10.34 0.50
CA GLU A 5 8.22 -9.30 0.78
C GLU A 5 7.74 -7.92 0.29
N ALA A 6 7.16 -7.86 -0.92
CA ALA A 6 6.59 -6.64 -1.46
C ALA A 6 5.43 -6.11 -0.60
N PHE A 7 4.57 -7.00 -0.09
CA PHE A 7 3.48 -6.64 0.81
C PHE A 7 4.00 -6.02 2.11
N ARG A 8 4.95 -6.69 2.77
CA ARG A 8 5.55 -6.20 4.02
C ARG A 8 6.26 -4.86 3.82
N GLU A 9 7.01 -4.73 2.74
CA GLU A 9 7.72 -3.49 2.42
C GLU A 9 6.74 -2.35 2.07
N ALA A 10 5.67 -2.64 1.33
CA ALA A 10 4.66 -1.66 0.98
C ALA A 10 3.94 -1.10 2.21
N LEU A 11 3.49 -1.98 3.12
CA LEU A 11 2.89 -1.53 4.37
C LEU A 11 3.89 -0.78 5.25
N ARG A 12 5.13 -1.26 5.35
CA ARG A 12 6.17 -0.58 6.12
C ARG A 12 6.36 0.86 5.65
N ARG A 13 6.51 1.08 4.34
CA ARG A 13 6.70 2.44 3.79
C ARG A 13 5.42 3.28 3.90
N TRP A 14 4.26 2.66 3.79
CA TRP A 14 2.98 3.34 4.01
C TRP A 14 2.82 3.87 5.43
N HIS A 15 3.18 3.08 6.45
CA HIS A 15 3.14 3.52 7.85
C HIS A 15 4.25 4.51 8.22
N GLN A 16 5.29 4.65 7.39
CA GLN A 16 6.30 5.69 7.55
C GLN A 16 5.83 7.05 7.05
N LEU A 17 4.76 7.11 6.25
CA LEU A 17 4.17 8.38 5.84
C LEU A 17 3.49 9.09 7.03
N PRO A 18 3.49 10.43 7.03
CA PRO A 18 2.65 11.21 7.94
C PRO A 18 1.20 10.76 7.87
N GLU A 19 0.49 10.80 8.99
CA GLU A 19 -0.89 10.34 9.05
C GLU A 19 -1.80 11.06 8.04
N GLU A 20 -1.58 12.36 7.85
CA GLU A 20 -2.24 13.21 6.87
C GLU A 20 -2.12 12.66 5.44
N GLU A 21 -0.96 12.08 5.10
CA GLU A 21 -0.69 11.48 3.79
C GLU A 21 -1.14 10.02 3.69
N ARG A 22 -1.71 9.44 4.76
CA ARG A 22 -2.23 8.05 4.75
C ARG A 22 -3.68 7.91 5.19
N GLN A 23 -4.47 8.97 5.04
CA GLN A 23 -5.88 9.02 5.46
C GLN A 23 -6.90 8.64 4.39
N THR A 24 -6.54 8.70 3.11
CA THR A 24 -7.53 8.58 2.02
C THR A 24 -7.16 7.48 1.03
N ILE A 25 -8.19 6.96 0.35
CA ILE A 25 -8.01 6.01 -0.75
C ILE A 25 -7.19 6.64 -1.89
N THR A 26 -7.37 7.94 -2.13
CA THR A 26 -6.58 8.70 -3.12
C THR A 26 -5.09 8.69 -2.77
N HIS A 27 -4.73 8.87 -1.50
CA HIS A 27 -3.34 8.80 -1.08
C HIS A 27 -2.76 7.39 -1.29
N ALA A 28 -3.54 6.35 -0.96
CA ALA A 28 -3.15 4.97 -1.24
C ALA A 28 -2.92 4.73 -2.75
N GLN A 29 -3.75 5.29 -3.63
CA GLN A 29 -3.59 5.19 -5.08
C GLN A 29 -2.34 5.87 -5.62
N VAL A 30 -2.03 7.07 -5.13
CA VAL A 30 -0.84 7.83 -5.51
C VAL A 30 0.41 7.12 -5.02
N PHE A 31 0.41 6.68 -3.76
CA PHE A 31 1.53 5.96 -3.18
C PHE A 31 1.78 4.62 -3.89
N ALA A 32 0.72 3.86 -4.17
CA ALA A 32 0.81 2.60 -4.91
C ALA A 32 1.39 2.78 -6.32
N ALA A 33 1.11 3.91 -6.99
CA ALA A 33 1.65 4.20 -8.31
C ALA A 33 3.18 4.34 -8.28
N GLY A 34 3.71 5.18 -7.38
CA GLY A 34 5.16 5.37 -7.26
C GLY A 34 5.86 4.14 -6.68
N LEU A 35 5.18 3.39 -5.81
CA LEU A 35 5.77 2.21 -5.21
C LEU A 35 5.83 1.01 -6.16
N ALA A 36 4.87 0.87 -7.08
CA ALA A 36 4.89 -0.18 -8.09
C ALA A 36 6.09 -0.07 -9.04
N GLU A 37 6.60 1.15 -9.30
CA GLU A 37 7.82 1.36 -10.08
C GLU A 37 9.09 0.97 -9.32
N GLN A 38 9.02 0.87 -7.99
CA GLN A 38 10.16 0.57 -7.11
C GLN A 38 10.17 -0.88 -6.63
N LEU A 39 8.99 -1.47 -6.42
CA LEU A 39 8.83 -2.85 -5.99
C LEU A 39 8.60 -3.73 -7.21
N ASP A 40 9.69 -4.24 -7.79
CA ASP A 40 9.63 -5.25 -8.85
C ASP A 40 9.36 -6.65 -8.26
N PHE A 41 8.09 -7.05 -8.24
CA PHE A 41 7.66 -8.36 -7.73
C PHE A 41 6.85 -9.14 -8.77
N ARG A 42 7.14 -10.44 -8.88
CA ARG A 42 6.39 -11.30 -9.79
C ARG A 42 4.92 -11.42 -9.35
N THR A 43 4.03 -10.87 -10.17
CA THR A 43 2.59 -11.06 -10.07
C THR A 43 1.99 -11.22 -11.47
N MET A 44 0.88 -11.94 -11.58
CA MET A 44 0.14 -12.08 -12.85
C MET A 44 -0.75 -10.87 -13.18
N GLY A 45 -0.89 -9.93 -12.24
CA GLY A 45 -1.76 -8.76 -12.37
C GLY A 45 -0.99 -7.44 -12.40
N ASN A 46 -1.72 -6.32 -12.43
CA ASN A 46 -1.12 -4.99 -12.34
C ASN A 46 -0.62 -4.75 -10.90
N GLU A 47 0.70 -4.63 -10.73
CA GLU A 47 1.39 -4.45 -9.43
C GLU A 47 0.82 -3.28 -8.64
N ARG A 48 0.52 -2.16 -9.31
CA ARG A 48 -0.11 -0.99 -8.71
C ARG A 48 -1.45 -1.34 -8.07
N LYS A 49 -2.32 -2.06 -8.77
CA LYS A 49 -3.63 -2.45 -8.23
C LYS A 49 -3.51 -3.39 -7.04
N VAL A 50 -2.49 -4.25 -7.06
CA VAL A 50 -2.21 -5.16 -5.96
C VAL A 50 -1.76 -4.38 -4.73
N ILE A 51 -0.82 -3.43 -4.90
CA ILE A 51 -0.35 -2.55 -3.82
C ILE A 51 -1.50 -1.70 -3.28
N GLU A 52 -2.26 -1.04 -4.16
CA GLU A 52 -3.43 -0.22 -3.78
C GLU A 52 -4.40 -1.00 -2.90
N ALA A 53 -4.75 -2.23 -3.29
CA ALA A 53 -5.67 -3.06 -2.52
C ALA A 53 -5.14 -3.39 -1.11
N TRP A 54 -3.83 -3.55 -0.95
CA TRP A 54 -3.21 -3.75 0.36
C TRP A 54 -3.33 -2.51 1.24
N LEU A 55 -3.02 -1.34 0.70
CA LEU A 55 -3.07 -0.07 1.41
C LEU A 55 -4.49 0.32 1.82
N VAL A 56 -5.47 0.13 0.93
CA VAL A 56 -6.88 0.40 1.24
C VAL A 56 -7.41 -0.52 2.34
N ARG A 57 -6.99 -1.80 2.33
CA ARG A 57 -7.35 -2.74 3.38
C ARG A 57 -6.72 -2.38 4.73
N ASP A 58 -5.48 -1.90 4.72
CA ASP A 58 -4.82 -1.38 5.92
C ASP A 58 -5.52 -0.13 6.48
N LEU A 59 -5.86 0.81 5.59
CA LEU A 59 -6.62 2.01 5.95
C LEU A 59 -7.96 1.69 6.61
N ALA A 60 -8.70 0.73 6.06
CA ALA A 60 -9.97 0.28 6.62
C ALA A 60 -9.80 -0.33 8.02
N GLN A 61 -8.77 -1.16 8.22
CA GLN A 61 -8.47 -1.77 9.53
C GLN A 61 -8.04 -0.74 10.56
N THR A 62 -7.19 0.22 10.17
CA THR A 62 -6.71 1.29 11.05
C THR A 62 -7.85 2.18 11.49
N ARG A 63 -8.80 2.47 10.59
CA ARG A 63 -10.01 3.24 10.91
C ARG A 63 -10.93 2.50 11.89
N GLN A 64 -11.11 1.19 11.69
CA GLN A 64 -11.92 0.36 12.59
C GLN A 64 -11.29 0.20 13.99
N ALA A 65 -9.97 0.22 14.10
CA ALA A 65 -9.27 0.14 15.38
C ALA A 65 -9.31 1.45 16.20
N ALA A 66 -9.69 2.56 15.56
CA ALA A 66 -9.81 3.88 16.19
C ALA A 66 -11.25 4.18 16.70
N GLU A 67 -12.21 3.28 16.47
CA GLU A 67 -13.59 3.33 16.99
C GLU A 67 -13.74 2.50 18.27
#